data_AF-A0A067L3E9-F1
#
_entry.id   AF-A0A067L3E9-F1
#
_cell.length_a   1.000
_cell.length_b   1.000
_cell.length_c   1.000
_cell.angle_alpha   90.00
_cell.angle_beta   90.00
_cell.angle_gamma   90.00
#
_symmetry.space_group_name_H-M   'P 1'
#
loop_
_entity.id
_entity.type
_entity.pdbx_description
1 polymer ?
#
loop_
_entity_poly.entity_id
_entity_poly.type
_entity_poly.pdbx_seq_one_letter_code
_entity_poly.pdbx_strand_id
1 'polypeptide(L)'
;MDFGICSATKLILTAHLLLLAGFSIALPEYSISNSNSTQINSNSVLVALLDSHYTELAELVEKALLLQTLEQAVGRHNVTIFAPKNEALERHLDPEFKRFLLEPGNLKSLQELILFHIIPTRINSDQWPTHSLSTHHNTLSSDHLHLTREQKSGERIVGHAKVIHPDSVIRPDGIIHGIERLLIPQSVENDFNRRRTLRSITAVKPEGAPEVDPRTNRLKKPAPPAKPGSPPALPIFDALAPGPSLAPAPAPGPGGPHHHFNGEAQVKDFIATLLQYGGYNEFADIMVNLTSLATEMGRLVSEGYVLTVLAPNDEAMAKLTAEQLSEPGAPEQIMYYHLIPEYQTEESMYNAVRRFGKVNYETLRVPHKVVAQEADGSVRFGSGDGTAYLFDPDIYTDGRISVQGVDGVLFPAEEMKPVEKEVKVAKVVTKTRRGKLLAVACKMLGALGQDSRFSSCH
;
A
#
# COMPACT_ATOMS: atom_id res chain seq x y z
N MET A 1 71.82 41.40 43.63
CA MET A 1 72.02 39.94 43.61
C MET A 1 71.10 39.40 42.53
N ASP A 2 71.69 39.25 41.34
CA ASP A 2 71.43 38.30 40.24
C ASP A 2 69.98 37.81 40.04
N PHE A 3 69.25 38.09 38.95
CA PHE A 3 69.44 37.98 37.47
C PHE A 3 68.45 36.92 36.92
N GLY A 4 67.68 37.30 35.88
CA GLY A 4 66.93 36.40 34.98
C GLY A 4 65.40 36.63 34.95
N ILE A 5 64.83 37.67 34.31
CA ILE A 5 64.61 37.89 32.84
C ILE A 5 63.57 36.88 32.27
N CYS A 6 62.47 37.19 31.55
CA CYS A 6 61.92 38.34 30.81
C CYS A 6 60.37 38.16 30.70
N SER A 7 59.51 39.15 30.96
CA SER A 7 58.99 40.19 30.03
C SER A 7 58.50 39.64 28.67
N ALA A 8 57.20 39.45 28.44
CA ALA A 8 56.13 40.41 28.10
C ALA A 8 56.02 40.77 26.59
N THR A 9 54.79 40.58 26.08
CA THR A 9 54.06 41.38 25.08
C THR A 9 54.51 41.46 23.60
N LYS A 10 53.65 40.86 22.76
CA LYS A 10 53.05 41.33 21.49
C LYS A 10 53.75 42.48 20.71
N LEU A 11 54.17 42.21 19.47
CA LEU A 11 53.80 42.99 18.26
C LEU A 11 54.23 42.28 16.95
N ILE A 12 53.26 41.94 16.10
CA ILE A 12 53.14 42.27 14.66
C ILE A 12 54.43 42.27 13.78
N LEU A 13 54.46 41.47 12.69
CA LEU A 13 54.53 41.91 11.27
C LEU A 13 55.04 40.76 10.33
N THR A 14 54.19 40.42 9.37
CA THR A 14 54.40 39.79 8.04
C THR A 14 55.78 39.31 7.56
N ALA A 15 55.85 38.06 7.08
CA ALA A 15 56.56 37.67 5.84
C ALA A 15 56.02 36.33 5.28
N HIS A 16 55.50 36.37 4.06
CA HIS A 16 55.07 35.21 3.25
C HIS A 16 56.28 34.44 2.69
N LEU A 17 56.23 33.09 2.67
CA LEU A 17 56.60 32.29 1.48
C LEU A 17 56.24 30.78 1.64
N LEU A 18 55.40 30.30 0.71
CA LEU A 18 55.30 28.93 0.17
C LEU A 18 55.40 27.70 1.11
N LEU A 19 54.30 26.95 1.26
CA LEU A 19 54.09 25.68 0.52
C LEU A 19 52.72 25.07 0.85
N LEU A 20 51.96 24.81 -0.22
CA LEU A 20 50.76 23.97 -0.24
C LEU A 20 51.13 22.53 0.10
N ALA A 21 50.54 21.98 1.16
CA ALA A 21 50.28 20.55 1.31
C ALA A 21 48.92 20.40 2.01
N GLY A 22 47.97 19.80 1.29
CA GLY A 22 46.59 19.67 1.71
C GLY A 22 46.44 18.89 3.00
N PHE A 23 45.71 19.46 3.95
CA PHE A 23 45.09 18.73 5.04
C PHE A 23 43.60 18.64 4.76
N SER A 24 43.20 17.51 4.17
CA SER A 24 41.81 17.06 4.19
C SER A 24 41.45 16.71 5.63
N ILE A 25 40.47 17.42 6.20
CA ILE A 25 39.85 17.05 7.47
C ILE A 25 38.94 15.86 7.17
N ALA A 26 39.43 14.65 7.46
CA ALA A 26 38.62 13.43 7.42
C ALA A 26 37.67 13.44 8.63
N LEU A 27 36.37 13.48 8.34
CA LEU A 27 35.30 13.11 9.28
C LEU A 27 35.43 11.62 9.64
N PRO A 28 35.03 11.20 10.86
CA PRO A 28 35.19 9.82 11.29
C PRO A 28 34.40 8.90 10.35
N GLU A 29 35.10 7.91 9.79
CA GLU A 29 34.50 6.81 9.05
C GLU A 29 33.48 6.10 9.95
N TYR A 30 32.21 6.28 9.63
CA TYR A 30 31.16 5.39 10.06
C TYR A 30 31.44 4.06 9.35
N SER A 31 32.11 3.14 10.05
CA SER A 31 32.33 1.79 9.58
C SER A 31 30.98 1.18 9.26
N ILE A 32 30.65 1.08 7.98
CA ILE A 32 29.61 0.21 7.47
C ILE A 32 30.07 -1.19 7.85
N SER A 33 29.57 -1.70 8.97
CA SER A 33 29.66 -3.11 9.29
C SER A 33 29.02 -3.83 8.11
N ASN A 34 29.85 -4.53 7.35
CA ASN A 34 29.50 -5.39 6.25
C ASN A 34 28.13 -6.01 6.51
N SER A 35 27.15 -5.62 5.69
CA SER A 35 25.92 -6.37 5.57
C SER A 35 26.33 -7.77 5.13
N ASN A 36 26.36 -8.70 6.08
CA ASN A 36 26.26 -10.10 5.73
C ASN A 36 25.00 -10.19 4.88
N SER A 37 25.20 -10.51 3.61
CA SER A 37 24.17 -11.01 2.73
C SER A 37 23.21 -11.88 3.54
N THR A 38 21.92 -11.57 3.49
CA THR A 38 20.86 -12.49 3.88
C THR A 38 20.95 -13.69 2.95
N GLN A 39 21.89 -14.58 3.26
CA GLN A 39 22.02 -15.87 2.63
C GLN A 39 20.75 -16.61 3.04
N ILE A 40 19.83 -16.80 2.08
CA ILE A 40 18.66 -17.65 2.23
C ILE A 40 19.20 -19.05 2.52
N ASN A 41 19.36 -19.37 3.80
CA ASN A 41 19.73 -20.69 4.22
C ASN A 41 18.54 -21.60 3.94
N SER A 42 18.66 -22.51 2.98
CA SER A 42 17.65 -23.54 2.68
C SER A 42 17.33 -24.42 3.89
N ASN A 43 18.15 -24.35 4.94
CA ASN A 43 17.96 -25.02 6.22
C ASN A 43 17.21 -24.17 7.27
N SER A 44 16.72 -22.99 6.91
CA SER A 44 15.96 -22.12 7.82
C SER A 44 14.58 -22.70 8.15
N VAL A 45 14.15 -22.50 9.39
CA VAL A 45 12.81 -22.88 9.86
C VAL A 45 11.70 -22.09 9.16
N LEU A 46 11.95 -20.85 8.73
CA LEU A 46 10.96 -20.03 8.03
C LEU A 46 10.71 -20.53 6.61
N VAL A 47 11.78 -20.89 5.89
CA VAL A 47 11.67 -21.53 4.58
C VAL A 47 10.91 -22.85 4.70
N ALA A 48 11.20 -23.62 5.76
CA ALA A 48 10.48 -24.86 6.02
C ALA A 48 9.00 -24.64 6.40
N LEU A 49 8.64 -23.50 6.99
CA LEU A 49 7.24 -23.15 7.26
C LEU A 49 6.50 -22.83 5.95
N LEU A 50 7.10 -22.02 5.07
CA LEU A 50 6.51 -21.63 3.78
C LEU A 50 6.31 -22.82 2.83
N ASP A 51 7.19 -23.82 2.89
CA ASP A 51 7.11 -25.05 2.07
C ASP A 51 6.29 -26.18 2.74
N SER A 52 5.82 -25.97 3.99
CA SER A 52 5.09 -26.99 4.74
C SER A 52 3.60 -27.06 4.41
N HIS A 53 2.92 -28.05 4.98
CA HIS A 53 1.46 -28.20 4.93
C HIS A 53 0.68 -27.13 5.74
N TYR A 54 1.36 -26.16 6.37
CA TYR A 54 0.75 -25.05 7.11
C TYR A 54 0.55 -23.80 6.25
N THR A 55 -0.07 -23.97 5.08
CA THR A 55 -0.22 -22.92 4.06
C THR A 55 -0.98 -21.70 4.56
N GLU A 56 -2.04 -21.89 5.35
CA GLU A 56 -2.84 -20.78 5.87
C GLU A 56 -2.02 -19.86 6.79
N LEU A 57 -1.13 -20.44 7.62
CA LEU A 57 -0.27 -19.64 8.47
C LEU A 57 0.78 -18.88 7.64
N ALA A 58 1.34 -19.53 6.63
CA ALA A 58 2.29 -18.91 5.70
C ALA A 58 1.66 -17.69 5.00
N GLU A 59 0.42 -17.81 4.51
CA GLU A 59 -0.32 -16.69 3.93
C GLU A 59 -0.54 -15.55 4.92
N LEU A 60 -0.86 -15.84 6.18
CA LEU A 60 -1.00 -14.79 7.20
C LEU A 60 0.33 -14.09 7.51
N VAL A 61 1.45 -14.81 7.50
CA VAL A 61 2.79 -14.23 7.69
C VAL A 61 3.14 -13.27 6.56
N GLU A 62 2.82 -13.64 5.31
CA GLU A 62 3.01 -12.78 4.14
C GLU A 62 2.13 -11.53 4.22
N LYS A 63 0.84 -11.69 4.54
CA LYS A 63 -0.11 -10.56 4.71
C LYS A 63 0.25 -9.65 5.88
N ALA A 64 0.89 -10.18 6.93
CA ALA A 64 1.35 -9.41 8.07
C ALA A 64 2.64 -8.61 7.80
N LEU A 65 3.30 -8.80 6.65
CA LEU A 65 4.59 -8.19 6.30
C LEU A 65 5.67 -8.45 7.35
N LEU A 66 5.65 -9.61 8.01
CA LEU A 66 6.55 -9.94 9.12
C LEU A 66 7.80 -10.72 8.72
N LEU A 67 7.94 -11.10 7.45
CA LEU A 67 9.06 -11.95 6.99
C LEU A 67 10.43 -11.40 7.42
N GLN A 68 10.67 -10.10 7.22
CA GLN A 68 11.94 -9.47 7.60
C GLN A 68 12.18 -9.52 9.12
N THR A 69 11.15 -9.27 9.93
CA THR A 69 11.24 -9.31 11.40
C THR A 69 11.52 -10.72 11.90
N LEU A 70 10.88 -11.73 11.31
CA LEU A 70 11.08 -13.12 11.66
C LEU A 70 12.47 -13.61 11.24
N GLU A 71 12.96 -13.23 10.07
CA GLU A 71 14.33 -13.55 9.64
C GLU A 71 15.37 -13.00 10.62
N GLN A 72 15.19 -11.76 11.09
CA GLN A 72 16.06 -11.17 12.10
C GLN A 72 15.97 -11.90 13.44
N ALA A 73 14.77 -12.34 13.85
CA ALA A 73 14.58 -13.09 15.10
C ALA A 73 15.27 -14.46 15.03
N VAL A 74 15.10 -15.19 13.93
CA VAL A 74 15.72 -16.49 13.68
C VAL A 74 17.25 -16.38 13.58
N GLY A 75 17.77 -15.27 13.04
CA GLY A 75 19.20 -15.01 12.99
C GLY A 75 19.84 -14.74 14.37
N ARG A 76 19.06 -14.35 15.38
CA ARG A 76 19.55 -14.00 16.72
C ARG A 76 19.31 -15.10 17.76
N HIS A 77 18.24 -15.87 17.61
CA HIS A 77 17.80 -16.86 18.59
C HIS A 77 17.23 -18.09 17.88
N ASN A 78 17.34 -19.25 18.50
CA ASN A 78 16.59 -20.41 18.04
C ASN A 78 15.12 -20.25 18.44
N VAL A 79 14.21 -20.36 17.48
CA VAL A 79 12.78 -20.10 17.70
C VAL A 79 11.95 -21.39 17.76
N THR A 80 10.84 -21.33 18.48
CA THR A 80 9.79 -22.35 18.42
C THR A 80 8.51 -21.71 17.88
N ILE A 81 7.98 -22.26 16.79
CA ILE A 81 6.77 -21.79 16.10
C ILE A 81 5.64 -22.77 16.36
N PHE A 82 4.50 -22.28 16.81
CA PHE A 82 3.28 -23.07 16.94
C PHE A 82 2.39 -22.84 15.71
N ALA A 83 2.34 -23.82 14.82
CA ALA A 83 1.61 -23.73 13.57
C ALA A 83 0.22 -24.38 13.69
N PRO A 84 -0.88 -23.61 13.62
CA PRO A 84 -2.22 -24.17 13.62
C PRO A 84 -2.49 -24.93 12.32
N LYS A 85 -3.29 -25.99 12.40
CA LYS A 85 -3.75 -26.71 11.20
C LYS A 85 -4.62 -25.80 10.33
N ASN A 86 -4.59 -26.03 9.01
CA ASN A 86 -5.38 -25.25 8.06
C ASN A 86 -6.89 -25.32 8.37
N GLU A 87 -7.39 -26.48 8.81
CA GLU A 87 -8.81 -26.61 9.17
C GLU A 87 -9.20 -25.72 10.35
N ALA A 88 -8.25 -25.37 11.22
CA ALA A 88 -8.51 -24.50 12.35
C ALA A 88 -8.76 -23.05 11.94
N LEU A 89 -8.08 -22.58 10.88
CA LEU A 89 -8.23 -21.21 10.37
C LEU A 89 -9.43 -21.06 9.44
N GLU A 90 -9.84 -22.15 8.77
CA GLU A 90 -11.01 -22.15 7.90
C GLU A 90 -12.33 -22.42 8.64
N ARG A 91 -12.36 -23.43 9.53
CA ARG A 91 -13.61 -23.94 10.10
C ARG A 91 -13.85 -23.54 11.55
N HIS A 92 -12.77 -23.39 12.33
CA HIS A 92 -12.89 -23.14 13.77
C HIS A 92 -12.78 -21.66 14.15
N LEU A 93 -12.42 -20.80 13.20
CA LEU A 93 -12.31 -19.35 13.41
C LEU A 93 -13.64 -18.65 13.08
N ASP A 94 -14.08 -17.74 13.94
CA ASP A 94 -15.26 -16.90 13.67
C ASP A 94 -15.05 -16.10 12.36
N PRO A 95 -15.96 -16.21 11.37
CA PRO A 95 -15.88 -15.44 10.13
C PRO A 95 -15.77 -13.93 10.35
N GLU A 96 -16.41 -13.38 11.39
CA GLU A 96 -16.31 -11.95 11.71
C GLU A 96 -14.91 -11.59 12.20
N PHE A 97 -14.31 -12.45 13.01
CA PHE A 97 -12.95 -12.29 13.51
C PHE A 97 -11.90 -12.46 12.40
N LYS A 98 -12.08 -13.44 11.51
CA LYS A 98 -11.23 -13.63 10.32
C LYS A 98 -11.24 -12.39 9.44
N ARG A 99 -12.43 -11.84 9.17
CA ARG A 99 -12.57 -10.58 8.41
C ARG A 99 -11.88 -9.41 9.12
N PHE A 100 -12.04 -9.29 10.43
CA PHE A 100 -11.37 -8.27 11.22
C PHE A 100 -9.84 -8.35 11.10
N LEU A 101 -9.25 -9.54 11.18
CA LEU A 101 -7.80 -9.72 11.05
C LEU A 101 -7.25 -9.39 9.66
N LEU A 102 -8.03 -9.68 8.60
CA LEU A 102 -7.63 -9.47 7.21
C LEU A 102 -7.93 -8.04 6.69
N GLU A 103 -8.65 -7.22 7.46
CA GLU A 103 -8.85 -5.80 7.14
C GLU A 103 -7.50 -5.06 7.19
N PRO A 104 -7.13 -4.29 6.14
CA PRO A 104 -5.83 -3.60 6.09
C PRO A 104 -5.61 -2.62 7.25
N GLY A 105 -6.70 -2.08 7.82
CA GLY A 105 -6.65 -1.21 9.00
C GLY A 105 -6.23 -1.89 10.31
N ASN A 106 -6.24 -3.24 10.38
CA ASN A 106 -5.95 -4.00 11.60
C ASN A 106 -4.65 -4.82 11.49
N LEU A 107 -3.74 -4.42 10.59
CA LEU A 107 -2.47 -5.11 10.36
C LEU A 107 -1.65 -5.30 11.64
N LYS A 108 -1.68 -4.33 12.57
CA LYS A 108 -1.00 -4.46 13.88
C LYS A 108 -1.54 -5.62 14.71
N SER A 109 -2.86 -5.81 14.74
CA SER A 109 -3.49 -6.92 15.46
C SER A 109 -3.16 -8.27 14.80
N LEU A 110 -3.05 -8.31 13.46
CA LEU A 110 -2.57 -9.50 12.74
C LEU A 110 -1.09 -9.79 13.05
N GLN A 111 -0.23 -8.77 13.09
CA GLN A 111 1.17 -8.93 13.45
C GLN A 111 1.33 -9.48 14.87
N GLU A 112 0.61 -8.90 15.83
CA GLU A 112 0.63 -9.33 17.23
C GLU A 112 0.19 -10.79 17.37
N LEU A 113 -0.88 -11.18 16.67
CA LEU A 113 -1.36 -12.56 16.61
C LEU A 113 -0.26 -13.53 16.12
N ILE A 114 0.43 -13.20 15.03
CA ILE A 114 1.48 -14.08 14.47
C ILE A 114 2.69 -14.16 15.39
N LEU A 115 3.12 -13.03 15.96
CA LEU A 115 4.24 -13.00 16.91
C LEU A 115 3.93 -13.79 18.20
N PHE A 116 2.66 -13.85 18.61
CA PHE A 116 2.22 -14.65 19.75
C PHE A 116 2.36 -16.17 19.53
N HIS A 117 2.39 -16.63 18.28
CA HIS A 117 2.63 -18.03 17.96
C HIS A 117 4.12 -18.42 18.01
N ILE A 118 5.02 -17.47 18.27
CA ILE A 118 6.47 -17.67 18.17
C ILE A 118 7.13 -17.37 19.51
N ILE A 119 7.87 -18.34 20.02
CA ILE A 119 8.69 -18.19 21.22
C ILE A 119 10.16 -18.05 20.78
N PRO A 120 10.91 -17.03 21.24
CA PRO A 120 12.34 -16.84 20.94
C PRO A 120 13.26 -17.79 21.72
N THR A 121 12.78 -19.00 22.03
CA THR A 121 13.55 -20.06 22.66
C THR A 121 13.17 -21.39 22.04
N ARG A 122 14.16 -22.25 21.78
CA ARG A 122 13.93 -23.59 21.28
C ARG A 122 13.41 -24.49 22.39
N ILE A 123 12.22 -25.04 22.18
CA ILE A 123 11.56 -26.00 23.06
C ILE A 123 11.33 -27.26 22.25
N ASN A 124 12.08 -28.32 22.53
CA ASN A 124 11.83 -29.64 21.94
C ASN A 124 10.64 -30.31 22.64
N SER A 125 10.01 -31.28 21.98
CA SER A 125 8.91 -32.02 22.62
C SER A 125 9.31 -32.78 23.90
N ASP A 126 10.58 -33.14 24.04
CA ASP A 126 11.16 -33.75 25.26
C ASP A 126 11.39 -32.74 26.40
N GLN A 127 11.56 -31.45 26.07
CA GLN A 127 11.77 -30.37 27.02
C GLN A 127 10.44 -29.75 27.51
N TRP A 128 9.31 -30.39 27.17
CA TRP A 128 8.01 -29.93 27.62
C TRP A 128 7.89 -30.01 29.15
N PRO A 129 7.26 -29.03 29.82
CA PRO A 129 7.07 -29.07 31.26
C PRO A 129 6.40 -30.37 31.69
N THR A 130 7.01 -31.03 32.67
CA THR A 130 6.57 -32.31 33.22
C THR A 130 5.97 -32.06 34.61
N HIS A 131 4.79 -32.63 34.88
CA HIS A 131 4.02 -32.54 36.13
C HIS A 131 3.58 -31.13 36.57
N SER A 132 2.29 -30.82 36.39
CA SER A 132 1.49 -29.76 37.07
C SER A 132 2.01 -28.30 37.08
N LEU A 133 3.23 -28.05 36.61
CA LEU A 133 3.85 -26.74 36.57
C LEU A 133 3.61 -26.14 35.19
N SER A 134 2.77 -25.10 35.16
CA SER A 134 2.63 -24.24 33.99
C SER A 134 3.87 -23.36 33.88
N THR A 135 4.63 -23.51 32.80
CA THR A 135 5.77 -22.62 32.52
C THR A 135 5.30 -21.46 31.65
N HIS A 136 5.64 -20.25 32.08
CA HIS A 136 5.36 -19.03 31.34
C HIS A 136 6.53 -18.77 30.40
N HIS A 137 6.23 -18.61 29.11
CA HIS A 137 7.22 -18.26 28.10
C HIS A 137 6.88 -16.90 27.50
N ASN A 138 7.90 -16.07 27.33
CA ASN A 138 7.76 -14.84 26.57
C ASN A 138 7.63 -15.21 25.09
N THR A 139 6.66 -14.64 24.40
CA THR A 139 6.55 -14.76 22.95
C THR A 139 7.32 -13.60 22.29
N LEU A 140 7.32 -13.54 20.96
CA LEU A 140 7.77 -12.33 20.24
C LEU A 140 6.76 -11.18 20.33
N SER A 141 5.55 -11.46 20.80
CA SER A 141 4.49 -10.50 21.13
C SER A 141 4.66 -9.97 22.57
N SER A 142 3.90 -8.94 22.95
CA SER A 142 3.87 -8.46 24.34
C SER A 142 3.29 -9.49 25.33
N ASP A 143 2.52 -10.46 24.84
CA ASP A 143 1.76 -11.39 25.66
C ASP A 143 2.54 -12.69 25.93
N HIS A 144 2.27 -13.33 27.08
CA HIS A 144 2.94 -14.54 27.51
C HIS A 144 2.15 -15.80 27.13
N LEU A 145 2.88 -16.89 26.81
CA LEU A 145 2.29 -18.18 26.46
C LEU A 145 2.58 -19.20 27.56
N HIS A 146 1.55 -19.92 27.98
CA HIS A 146 1.66 -20.95 29.02
C HIS A 146 1.78 -22.33 28.39
N LEU A 147 2.82 -23.09 28.74
CA LEU A 147 2.95 -24.48 28.32
C LEU A 147 2.60 -25.39 29.49
N THR A 148 1.71 -26.35 29.25
CA THR A 148 1.23 -27.30 30.27
C THR A 148 1.13 -28.70 29.66
N ARG A 149 1.17 -29.74 30.51
CA ARG A 149 0.85 -31.11 30.12
C ARG A 149 -0.40 -31.56 30.88
N GLU A 150 -1.38 -32.09 30.15
CA GLU A 150 -2.61 -32.59 30.74
C GLU A 150 -2.34 -33.84 31.58
N GLN A 151 -2.82 -33.85 32.83
CA GLN A 151 -2.54 -34.91 33.79
C GLN A 151 -3.21 -36.25 33.44
N LYS A 152 -4.37 -36.21 32.74
CA LYS A 152 -5.19 -37.41 32.47
C LYS A 152 -4.80 -38.10 31.16
N SER A 153 -4.59 -37.33 30.10
CA SER A 153 -4.30 -37.83 28.75
C SER A 153 -2.79 -37.86 28.45
N GLY A 154 -1.97 -37.11 29.20
CA GLY A 154 -0.56 -36.90 28.90
C GLY A 154 -0.32 -35.93 27.73
N GLU A 155 -1.37 -35.29 27.22
CA GLU A 155 -1.30 -34.44 26.04
C GLU A 155 -0.65 -33.10 26.34
N ARG A 156 0.06 -32.56 25.35
CA ARG A 156 0.76 -31.27 25.44
C ARG A 156 -0.20 -30.15 25.09
N ILE A 157 -0.31 -29.14 25.96
CA ILE A 157 -1.20 -27.99 25.81
C ILE A 157 -0.39 -26.69 25.77
N VAL A 158 -0.70 -25.84 24.80
CA VAL A 158 -0.13 -24.51 24.58
C VAL A 158 -1.24 -23.49 24.78
N GLY A 159 -1.20 -22.75 25.89
CA GLY A 159 -2.26 -21.83 26.31
C GLY A 159 -3.61 -22.53 26.34
N HIS A 160 -4.43 -22.23 25.34
CA HIS A 160 -5.67 -22.94 25.05
C HIS A 160 -5.54 -23.63 23.69
N ALA A 161 -4.60 -24.54 23.46
CA ALA A 161 -4.56 -25.31 22.23
C ALA A 161 -3.83 -26.61 22.50
N LYS A 162 -4.33 -27.73 21.96
CA LYS A 162 -3.63 -29.00 22.05
C LYS A 162 -2.58 -29.09 20.95
N VAL A 163 -1.40 -29.61 21.27
CA VAL A 163 -0.36 -29.92 20.29
C VAL A 163 -0.70 -31.28 19.67
N ILE A 164 -0.98 -31.30 18.36
CA ILE A 164 -1.32 -32.52 17.63
C ILE A 164 -0.06 -33.16 17.04
N HIS A 165 0.83 -32.34 16.45
CA HIS A 165 2.04 -32.81 15.79
C HIS A 165 3.27 -32.18 16.46
N PRO A 166 3.77 -32.78 17.55
CA PRO A 166 5.00 -32.32 18.18
C PRO A 166 6.19 -32.54 17.23
N ASP A 167 7.15 -31.62 17.25
CA ASP A 167 8.37 -31.64 16.42
C ASP A 167 8.10 -31.90 14.92
N SER A 168 7.00 -31.35 14.38
CA SER A 168 6.58 -31.59 12.99
C SER A 168 7.67 -31.19 11.99
N VAL A 169 8.39 -30.11 12.27
CA VAL A 169 9.54 -29.68 11.47
C VAL A 169 10.65 -29.30 12.43
N ILE A 170 11.82 -29.92 12.25
CA ILE A 170 13.02 -29.63 13.02
C ILE A 170 14.07 -29.06 12.06
N ARG A 171 14.61 -27.90 12.43
CA ARG A 171 15.72 -27.23 11.74
C ARG A 171 16.77 -26.81 12.77
N PRO A 172 18.00 -26.48 12.33
CA PRO A 172 19.03 -25.95 13.24
C PRO A 172 18.55 -24.67 13.94
N ASP A 173 17.88 -23.80 13.19
CA ASP A 173 17.51 -22.45 13.61
C ASP A 173 16.15 -22.40 14.36
N GLY A 174 15.40 -23.49 14.37
CA GLY A 174 14.11 -23.54 15.06
C GLY A 174 13.30 -24.80 14.87
N ILE A 175 12.15 -24.85 15.53
CA ILE A 175 11.23 -25.99 15.54
C ILE A 175 9.80 -25.53 15.32
N ILE A 176 9.02 -26.34 14.60
CA ILE A 176 7.59 -26.12 14.39
C ILE A 176 6.79 -27.23 15.08
N HIS A 177 5.82 -26.85 15.91
CA HIS A 177 4.82 -27.75 16.49
C HIS A 177 3.46 -27.48 15.88
N GLY A 178 2.79 -28.53 15.40
CA GLY A 178 1.42 -28.45 14.92
C GLY A 178 0.42 -28.39 16.06
N ILE A 179 -0.42 -27.36 16.09
CA ILE A 179 -1.49 -27.17 17.09
C ILE A 179 -2.88 -27.32 16.50
N GLU A 180 -3.85 -27.67 17.35
CA GLU A 180 -5.25 -27.90 16.97
C GLU A 180 -6.00 -26.62 16.61
N ARG A 181 -5.70 -25.51 17.29
CA ARG A 181 -6.43 -24.24 17.14
C ARG A 181 -5.49 -23.04 17.18
N LEU A 182 -5.90 -21.96 16.52
CA LEU A 182 -5.21 -20.68 16.52
C LEU A 182 -5.13 -20.13 17.96
N LEU A 183 -3.97 -19.62 18.34
CA LEU A 183 -3.75 -18.95 19.61
C LEU A 183 -4.15 -17.48 19.47
N ILE A 184 -5.09 -17.02 20.29
CA ILE A 184 -5.57 -15.64 20.25
C ILE A 184 -5.06 -14.93 21.51
N PRO A 185 -4.19 -13.90 21.38
CA PRO A 185 -3.75 -13.10 22.52
C PRO A 185 -4.87 -12.16 22.99
N GLN A 186 -4.87 -11.84 24.29
CA GLN A 186 -5.92 -11.00 24.90
C GLN A 186 -5.94 -9.59 24.29
N SER A 187 -4.78 -9.07 23.91
CA SER A 187 -4.63 -7.79 23.20
C SER A 187 -5.49 -7.73 21.93
N VAL A 188 -5.40 -8.77 21.09
CA VAL A 188 -6.15 -8.87 19.82
C VAL A 188 -7.64 -9.11 20.05
N GLU A 189 -8.00 -9.91 21.06
CA GLU A 189 -9.40 -10.11 21.44
C GLU A 189 -10.06 -8.80 21.92
N ASN A 190 -9.32 -8.00 22.69
CA ASN A 190 -9.78 -6.68 23.13
C ASN A 190 -9.95 -5.70 21.96
N ASP A 191 -9.04 -5.73 20.98
CA ASP A 191 -9.16 -4.93 19.75
C ASP A 191 -10.41 -5.28 18.95
N PHE A 192 -10.70 -6.58 18.79
CA PHE A 192 -11.90 -7.07 18.12
C PHE A 192 -13.18 -6.63 18.86
N ASN A 193 -13.22 -6.82 20.18
CA ASN A 193 -14.36 -6.43 21.00
C ASN A 193 -14.61 -4.92 20.95
N ARG A 194 -13.56 -4.10 21.01
CA ARG A 194 -13.66 -2.64 20.88
C ARG A 194 -14.32 -2.23 19.55
N ARG A 195 -13.94 -2.87 18.44
CA ARG A 195 -14.52 -2.59 17.11
C ARG A 195 -15.98 -3.02 17.02
N ARG A 196 -16.34 -4.16 17.60
CA ARG A 196 -17.73 -4.64 17.66
C ARG A 196 -18.60 -3.68 18.46
N THR A 197 -18.14 -3.22 19.62
CA THR A 197 -18.84 -2.24 20.46
C THR A 197 -19.00 -0.92 19.73
N LEU A 198 -17.96 -0.40 19.05
CA LEU A 198 -18.07 0.82 18.25
C LEU A 198 -19.11 0.70 17.14
N ARG A 199 -19.15 -0.42 16.40
CA ARG A 199 -20.18 -0.68 15.39
C ARG A 199 -21.60 -0.67 15.98
N SER A 200 -21.78 -1.23 17.18
CA SER A 200 -23.08 -1.22 17.87
C SER A 200 -23.51 0.18 18.33
N ILE A 201 -22.55 1.04 18.71
CA ILE A 201 -22.81 2.42 19.12
C ILE A 201 -23.15 3.30 17.90
N THR A 202 -22.49 3.10 16.76
CA THR A 202 -22.78 3.85 15.52
C THR A 202 -24.11 3.50 14.87
N ALA A 203 -24.72 2.36 15.24
CA ALA A 203 -26.03 1.94 14.72
C ALA A 203 -27.23 2.61 15.43
N VAL A 204 -26.97 3.44 16.45
CA VAL A 204 -28.02 4.25 17.10
C VAL A 204 -28.33 5.44 16.20
N LYS A 205 -29.53 5.45 15.61
CA LYS A 205 -30.04 6.59 14.83
C LYS A 205 -29.96 7.85 15.71
N PRO A 206 -29.31 8.94 15.26
CA PRO A 206 -29.26 10.16 16.04
C PRO A 206 -30.69 10.68 16.24
N GLU A 207 -31.12 10.74 17.50
CA GLU A 207 -32.36 11.42 17.88
C GLU A 207 -32.11 12.93 17.92
N GLY A 208 -33.10 13.72 17.50
CA GLY A 208 -33.02 15.18 17.58
C GLY A 208 -32.85 15.64 19.03
N ALA A 209 -32.16 16.77 19.23
CA ALA A 209 -31.99 17.35 20.55
C ALA A 209 -33.36 17.51 21.24
N PRO A 210 -33.49 17.15 22.52
CA PRO A 210 -34.77 17.23 23.20
C PRO A 210 -35.22 18.69 23.28
N GLU A 211 -36.42 18.97 22.75
CA GLU A 211 -36.98 20.31 22.72
C GLU A 211 -37.35 20.72 24.16
N VAL A 212 -36.79 21.83 24.65
CA VAL A 212 -37.12 22.39 25.96
C VAL A 212 -38.17 23.47 25.77
N ASP A 213 -39.32 23.34 26.42
CA ASP A 213 -40.34 24.38 26.39
C ASP A 213 -39.81 25.63 27.11
N PRO A 214 -39.60 26.78 26.42
CA PRO A 214 -38.94 27.96 27.00
C PRO A 214 -39.76 28.64 28.11
N ARG A 215 -41.04 28.30 28.23
CA ARG A 215 -41.93 28.84 29.26
C ARG A 215 -41.94 28.01 30.56
N THR A 216 -41.52 26.76 30.50
CA THR A 216 -41.59 25.83 31.63
C THR A 216 -40.24 25.16 31.95
N ASN A 217 -39.21 25.37 31.11
CA ASN A 217 -37.90 24.72 31.17
C ASN A 217 -37.97 23.20 31.34
N ARG A 218 -39.03 22.58 30.80
CA ARG A 218 -39.23 21.13 30.82
C ARG A 218 -39.01 20.56 29.43
N LEU A 219 -38.47 19.35 29.40
CA LEU A 219 -38.31 18.58 28.17
C LEU A 219 -39.70 18.22 27.64
N LYS A 220 -39.97 18.60 26.39
CA LYS A 220 -41.22 18.31 25.71
C LYS A 220 -41.22 16.83 25.33
N LYS A 221 -42.30 16.11 25.67
CA LYS A 221 -42.39 14.67 25.37
C LYS A 221 -42.51 14.50 23.85
N PRO A 222 -41.72 13.61 23.21
CA PRO A 222 -41.85 13.35 21.78
C PRO A 222 -43.28 12.96 21.42
N ALA A 223 -43.79 13.49 20.32
CA ALA A 223 -45.09 13.10 19.81
C ALA A 223 -45.08 11.60 19.43
N PRO A 224 -46.15 10.85 19.71
CA PRO A 224 -46.23 9.45 19.31
C PRO A 224 -46.12 9.32 17.77
N PRO A 225 -45.51 8.23 17.26
CA PRO A 225 -45.31 8.04 15.83
C PRO A 225 -46.66 8.04 15.10
N ALA A 226 -46.77 8.89 14.09
CA ALA A 226 -47.98 9.00 13.28
C ALA A 226 -48.14 7.74 12.42
N LYS A 227 -49.38 7.24 12.30
CA LYS A 227 -49.67 6.03 11.50
C LYS A 227 -49.33 6.26 10.02
N PRO A 228 -48.86 5.24 9.28
CA PRO A 228 -48.63 5.35 7.84
C PRO A 228 -49.89 5.86 7.12
N GLY A 229 -49.75 6.89 6.29
CA GLY A 229 -50.87 7.52 5.57
C GLY A 229 -51.57 8.67 6.31
N SER A 230 -51.07 9.09 7.47
CA SER A 230 -51.54 10.32 8.13
C SER A 230 -51.11 11.58 7.36
N PRO A 231 -51.96 12.61 7.30
CA PRO A 231 -51.58 13.90 6.71
C PRO A 231 -50.42 14.53 7.50
N PRO A 232 -49.56 15.34 6.85
CA PRO A 232 -48.46 16.01 7.52
C PRO A 232 -48.98 16.85 8.68
N ALA A 233 -48.31 16.77 9.83
CA ALA A 233 -48.72 17.44 11.07
C ALA A 233 -48.70 18.97 10.97
N LEU A 234 -48.01 19.52 9.97
CA LEU A 234 -47.93 20.94 9.66
C LEU A 234 -48.47 21.20 8.24
N PRO A 235 -49.16 22.33 8.02
CA PRO A 235 -49.60 22.73 6.69
C PRO A 235 -48.38 22.97 5.77
N ILE A 236 -48.51 22.60 4.50
CA ILE A 236 -47.44 22.69 3.48
C ILE A 236 -46.83 24.10 3.39
N PHE A 237 -47.61 25.14 3.68
CA PHE A 237 -47.15 26.53 3.71
C PHE A 237 -46.07 26.81 4.76
N ASP A 238 -46.08 26.12 5.92
CA ASP A 238 -45.04 26.27 6.94
C ASP A 238 -43.77 25.46 6.61
N ALA A 239 -43.86 24.52 5.66
CA ALA A 239 -42.71 23.78 5.13
C ALA A 239 -42.02 24.50 3.95
N LEU A 240 -42.66 25.54 3.40
CA LEU A 240 -42.08 26.44 2.40
C LEU A 240 -41.35 27.58 3.13
N ALA A 241 -40.09 27.36 3.47
CA ALA A 241 -39.24 28.45 3.93
C ALA A 241 -39.16 29.54 2.83
N PRO A 242 -39.26 30.84 3.17
CA PRO A 242 -38.95 31.90 2.21
C PRO A 242 -37.51 31.71 1.72
N GLY A 243 -37.32 31.74 0.40
CA GLY A 243 -36.01 31.54 -0.23
C GLY A 243 -34.96 32.50 0.36
N PRO A 244 -33.71 32.04 0.57
CA PRO A 244 -32.71 32.85 1.24
C PRO A 244 -32.37 34.07 0.39
N SER A 245 -32.59 35.27 0.94
CA SER A 245 -31.96 36.50 0.44
C SER A 245 -30.44 36.32 0.57
N LEU A 246 -29.71 36.59 -0.52
CA LEU A 246 -28.24 36.72 -0.61
C LEU A 246 -27.57 36.96 0.75
N ALA A 247 -27.20 35.87 1.42
CA ALA A 247 -26.32 35.93 2.56
C ALA A 247 -24.89 36.12 2.05
N PRO A 248 -24.04 36.93 2.71
CA PRO A 248 -22.65 37.06 2.32
C PRO A 248 -21.96 35.69 2.40
N ALA A 249 -21.01 35.44 1.49
CA ALA A 249 -20.29 34.18 1.38
C ALA A 249 -19.82 33.66 2.75
N PRO A 250 -19.97 32.34 3.04
CA PRO A 250 -19.53 31.77 4.31
C PRO A 250 -18.02 31.94 4.47
N ALA A 251 -17.60 32.57 5.55
CA ALA A 251 -16.21 32.52 5.97
C ALA A 251 -15.83 31.06 6.31
N PRO A 252 -14.62 30.59 5.96
CA PRO A 252 -14.16 29.25 6.29
C PRO A 252 -14.30 28.98 7.80
N GLY A 253 -15.14 28.00 8.15
CA GLY A 253 -15.43 27.66 9.53
C GLY A 253 -14.26 26.93 10.20
N PRO A 254 -13.95 27.20 11.49
CA PRO A 254 -12.96 26.44 12.23
C PRO A 254 -13.52 25.05 12.56
N GLY A 255 -12.74 24.01 12.25
CA GLY A 255 -13.10 22.59 12.41
C GLY A 255 -13.61 22.27 13.82
N GLY A 256 -14.73 21.55 13.89
CA GLY A 256 -15.37 21.16 15.15
C GLY A 256 -14.62 20.05 15.92
N PRO A 257 -14.94 19.83 17.20
CA PRO A 257 -14.20 18.94 18.11
C PRO A 257 -14.24 17.45 17.75
N HIS A 258 -15.19 17.04 16.90
CA HIS A 258 -15.26 15.69 16.33
C HIS A 258 -15.30 15.82 14.81
N HIS A 259 -14.17 15.54 14.15
CA HIS A 259 -14.02 15.63 12.70
C HIS A 259 -14.74 14.46 12.01
N HIS A 260 -16.07 14.49 11.94
CA HIS A 260 -16.80 13.70 10.95
C HIS A 260 -16.63 14.40 9.60
N PHE A 261 -15.68 13.88 8.84
CA PHE A 261 -15.33 14.42 7.54
C PHE A 261 -16.32 13.87 6.50
N ASN A 262 -17.11 14.75 5.90
CA ASN A 262 -18.06 14.36 4.88
C ASN A 262 -17.42 14.48 3.50
N GLY A 263 -16.81 13.41 3.02
CA GLY A 263 -16.16 13.39 1.72
C GLY A 263 -17.11 13.59 0.54
N GLU A 264 -18.40 13.23 0.66
CA GLU A 264 -19.38 13.49 -0.40
C GLU A 264 -19.65 15.00 -0.57
N ALA A 265 -19.66 15.76 0.53
CA ALA A 265 -19.81 17.21 0.47
C ALA A 265 -18.60 17.84 -0.22
N GLN A 266 -17.40 17.36 0.08
CA GLN A 266 -16.18 17.85 -0.57
C GLN A 266 -16.11 17.52 -2.04
N VAL A 267 -16.62 16.35 -2.44
CA VAL A 267 -16.73 15.99 -3.84
C VAL A 267 -17.66 16.95 -4.57
N LYS A 268 -18.79 17.33 -3.96
CA LYS A 268 -19.68 18.36 -4.52
C LYS A 268 -19.02 19.73 -4.59
N ASP A 269 -18.26 20.12 -3.56
CA ASP A 269 -17.56 21.41 -3.52
C ASP A 269 -16.44 21.48 -4.58
N PHE A 270 -15.72 20.38 -4.82
CA PHE A 270 -14.73 20.35 -5.91
C PHE A 270 -15.44 20.48 -7.27
N ILE A 271 -16.55 19.75 -7.51
CA ILE A 271 -17.27 19.80 -8.80
C ILE A 271 -17.76 21.22 -9.06
N ALA A 272 -18.32 21.86 -8.04
CA ALA A 272 -18.76 23.25 -8.12
C ALA A 272 -17.57 24.20 -8.42
N THR A 273 -16.41 23.95 -7.82
CA THR A 273 -15.20 24.73 -8.06
C THR A 273 -14.70 24.58 -9.50
N LEU A 274 -14.71 23.37 -10.06
CA LEU A 274 -14.33 23.13 -11.46
C LEU A 274 -15.25 23.86 -12.45
N LEU A 275 -16.55 23.82 -12.21
CA LEU A 275 -17.53 24.55 -13.02
C LEU A 275 -17.35 26.08 -12.90
N GLN A 276 -16.94 26.57 -11.74
CA GLN A 276 -16.68 28.01 -11.53
C GLN A 276 -15.35 28.45 -12.15
N TYR A 277 -14.33 27.60 -12.12
CA TYR A 277 -13.02 27.87 -12.74
C TYR A 277 -13.16 27.99 -14.27
N GLY A 278 -13.96 27.09 -14.87
CA GLY A 278 -14.22 27.05 -16.31
C GLY A 278 -13.11 26.35 -17.09
N GLY A 279 -13.45 25.76 -18.25
CA GLY A 279 -12.50 25.01 -19.08
C GLY A 279 -12.32 23.53 -18.69
N TYR A 280 -13.07 23.05 -17.70
CA TYR A 280 -13.15 21.65 -17.25
C TYR A 280 -14.60 21.16 -17.11
N ASN A 281 -15.52 21.76 -17.88
CA ASN A 281 -16.95 21.48 -17.79
C ASN A 281 -17.27 20.05 -18.24
N GLU A 282 -16.62 19.55 -19.29
CA GLU A 282 -16.83 18.20 -19.81
C GLU A 282 -16.42 17.16 -18.76
N PHE A 283 -15.30 17.40 -18.08
CA PHE A 283 -14.83 16.53 -17.00
C PHE A 283 -15.77 16.56 -15.78
N ALA A 284 -16.24 17.76 -15.40
CA ALA A 284 -17.21 17.92 -14.32
C ALA A 284 -18.54 17.21 -14.64
N ASP A 285 -19.04 17.35 -15.87
CA ASP A 285 -20.28 16.72 -16.33
C ASP A 285 -20.18 15.18 -16.34
N ILE A 286 -19.04 14.63 -16.76
CA ILE A 286 -18.77 13.19 -16.68
C ILE A 286 -18.80 12.72 -15.22
N MET A 287 -18.20 13.46 -14.28
CA MET A 287 -18.23 13.09 -12.87
C MET A 287 -19.63 13.17 -12.25
N VAL A 288 -20.46 14.12 -12.69
CA VAL A 288 -21.85 14.21 -12.24
C VAL A 288 -22.70 13.07 -12.83
N ASN A 289 -22.46 12.69 -14.08
CA ASN A 289 -23.15 11.57 -14.73
C ASN A 289 -22.75 10.21 -14.12
N LEU A 290 -21.45 10.01 -13.89
CA LEU A 290 -20.87 8.84 -13.21
C LEU A 290 -21.01 8.97 -11.70
N THR A 291 -22.26 9.04 -11.22
CA THR A 291 -22.58 9.18 -9.80
C THR A 291 -21.91 8.10 -8.93
N SER A 292 -21.68 6.90 -9.46
CA SER A 292 -20.92 5.83 -8.81
C SER A 292 -19.50 6.26 -8.42
N LEU A 293 -18.76 6.86 -9.36
CA LEU A 293 -17.39 7.31 -9.14
C LEU A 293 -17.33 8.48 -8.15
N ALA A 294 -18.24 9.45 -8.26
CA ALA A 294 -18.34 10.54 -7.30
C ALA A 294 -18.65 10.04 -5.87
N THR A 295 -19.53 9.06 -5.73
CA THR A 295 -19.83 8.41 -4.44
C THR A 295 -18.64 7.60 -3.92
N GLU A 296 -17.92 6.88 -4.77
CA GLU A 296 -16.71 6.14 -4.38
C GLU A 296 -15.60 7.07 -3.91
N MET A 297 -15.34 8.17 -4.63
CA MET A 297 -14.40 9.21 -4.19
C MET A 297 -14.82 9.80 -2.84
N GLY A 298 -16.11 10.13 -2.69
CA GLY A 298 -16.65 10.66 -1.44
C GLY A 298 -16.48 9.69 -0.28
N ARG A 299 -16.65 8.39 -0.52
CA ARG A 299 -16.40 7.33 0.47
C ARG A 299 -14.92 7.21 0.83
N LEU A 300 -14.02 7.15 -0.16
CA LEU A 300 -12.58 7.08 0.06
C LEU A 300 -12.10 8.26 0.92
N VAL A 301 -12.53 9.46 0.56
CA VAL A 301 -12.17 10.68 1.27
C VAL A 301 -12.75 10.70 2.70
N SER A 302 -13.96 10.19 2.90
CA SER A 302 -14.57 10.02 4.23
C SER A 302 -13.86 8.98 5.10
N GLU A 303 -13.32 7.92 4.49
CA GLU A 303 -12.49 6.90 5.14
C GLU A 303 -11.09 7.42 5.49
N GLY A 304 -10.73 8.62 5.01
CA GLY A 304 -9.50 9.33 5.32
C GLY A 304 -8.40 9.18 4.27
N TYR A 305 -8.71 8.58 3.12
CA TYR A 305 -7.79 8.57 1.98
C TYR A 305 -7.59 9.97 1.41
N VAL A 306 -6.48 10.13 0.72
CA VAL A 306 -6.06 11.38 0.12
C VAL A 306 -5.84 11.15 -1.37
N LEU A 307 -6.37 12.04 -2.20
CA LEU A 307 -6.46 11.86 -3.65
C LEU A 307 -5.92 13.08 -4.40
N THR A 308 -5.31 12.81 -5.56
CA THR A 308 -5.00 13.82 -6.57
C THR A 308 -5.78 13.49 -7.85
N VAL A 309 -6.46 14.49 -8.38
CA VAL A 309 -7.25 14.41 -9.61
C VAL A 309 -6.51 15.16 -10.71
N LEU A 310 -6.14 14.48 -11.78
CA LEU A 310 -5.61 15.09 -13.00
C LEU A 310 -6.79 15.43 -13.92
N ALA A 311 -7.28 16.66 -13.88
CA ALA A 311 -8.43 17.08 -14.67
C ALA A 311 -8.00 17.47 -16.10
N PRO A 312 -8.39 16.75 -17.16
CA PRO A 312 -8.15 17.14 -18.54
C PRO A 312 -9.02 18.34 -18.92
N ASN A 313 -8.44 19.29 -19.67
CA ASN A 313 -9.17 20.44 -20.18
C ASN A 313 -10.24 20.06 -21.22
N ASP A 314 -11.22 20.94 -21.39
CA ASP A 314 -12.32 20.77 -22.35
C ASP A 314 -11.78 20.62 -23.79
N GLU A 315 -10.67 21.28 -24.13
CA GLU A 315 -10.03 21.13 -25.45
C GLU A 315 -9.45 19.74 -25.69
N ALA A 316 -8.89 19.09 -24.67
CA ALA A 316 -8.39 17.72 -24.76
C ALA A 316 -9.53 16.72 -24.79
N MET A 317 -10.57 16.94 -24.00
CA MET A 317 -11.78 16.11 -24.01
C MET A 317 -12.47 16.17 -25.37
N ALA A 318 -12.50 17.34 -26.02
CA ALA A 318 -13.04 17.49 -27.37
C ALA A 318 -12.21 16.81 -28.47
N LYS A 319 -10.92 16.54 -28.23
CA LYS A 319 -10.05 15.80 -29.16
C LYS A 319 -10.26 14.28 -29.12
N LEU A 320 -10.96 13.77 -28.10
CA LEU A 320 -11.32 12.36 -28.03
C LEU A 320 -12.31 12.03 -29.13
N THR A 321 -12.05 10.97 -29.89
CA THR A 321 -13.02 10.53 -30.91
C THR A 321 -14.27 10.02 -30.20
N ALA A 322 -15.46 10.37 -30.72
CA ALA A 322 -16.72 9.91 -30.15
C ALA A 322 -16.77 8.37 -30.02
N GLU A 323 -16.04 7.64 -30.87
CA GLU A 323 -15.87 6.18 -30.82
C GLU A 323 -15.22 5.69 -29.52
N GLN A 324 -14.21 6.39 -28.98
CA GLN A 324 -13.51 6.02 -27.73
C GLN A 324 -14.33 6.29 -26.47
N LEU A 325 -15.30 7.21 -26.54
CA LEU A 325 -16.26 7.49 -25.46
C LEU A 325 -17.55 6.67 -25.58
N SER A 326 -17.80 6.06 -26.74
CA SER A 326 -19.02 5.28 -27.01
C SER A 326 -18.97 3.86 -26.46
N GLU A 327 -17.78 3.35 -26.11
CA GLU A 327 -17.65 2.06 -25.47
C GLU A 327 -18.25 2.10 -24.04
N PRO A 328 -19.19 1.19 -23.71
CA PRO A 328 -19.80 1.17 -22.39
C PRO A 328 -18.74 0.85 -21.32
N GLY A 329 -18.45 1.82 -20.45
CA GLY A 329 -17.45 1.71 -19.38
C GLY A 329 -16.07 2.33 -19.71
N ALA A 330 -15.81 2.74 -20.94
CA ALA A 330 -14.60 3.50 -21.29
C ALA A 330 -14.46 4.84 -20.54
N PRO A 331 -15.51 5.68 -20.38
CA PRO A 331 -15.35 6.93 -19.63
C PRO A 331 -14.97 6.68 -18.17
N GLU A 332 -15.54 5.66 -17.52
CA GLU A 332 -15.14 5.28 -16.16
C GLU A 332 -13.66 4.89 -16.10
N GLN A 333 -13.18 4.08 -17.03
CA GLN A 333 -11.78 3.64 -17.08
C GLN A 333 -10.81 4.80 -17.30
N ILE A 334 -11.15 5.74 -18.18
CA ILE A 334 -10.36 6.95 -18.40
C ILE A 334 -10.30 7.75 -17.09
N MET A 335 -11.43 7.98 -16.43
CA MET A 335 -11.50 8.72 -15.16
C MET A 335 -10.62 8.09 -14.07
N TYR A 336 -10.67 6.77 -13.89
CA TYR A 336 -9.82 6.09 -12.90
C TYR A 336 -8.33 6.26 -13.15
N TYR A 337 -7.91 6.41 -14.41
CA TYR A 337 -6.51 6.63 -14.75
C TYR A 337 -6.02 8.05 -14.43
N HIS A 338 -6.95 9.00 -14.27
CA HIS A 338 -6.67 10.37 -13.87
C HIS A 338 -6.69 10.56 -12.34
N LEU A 339 -6.98 9.51 -11.57
CA LEU A 339 -7.04 9.56 -10.11
C LEU A 339 -5.82 8.86 -9.49
N ILE A 340 -5.03 9.61 -8.73
CA ILE A 340 -3.84 9.15 -8.01
C ILE A 340 -4.19 9.08 -6.51
N PRO A 341 -4.00 7.94 -5.82
CA PRO A 341 -4.32 7.78 -4.40
C PRO A 341 -3.21 8.33 -3.48
N GLU A 342 -2.68 9.50 -3.82
CA GLU A 342 -1.69 10.23 -3.02
C GLU A 342 -2.03 11.72 -3.06
N TYR A 343 -1.60 12.49 -2.06
CA TYR A 343 -1.68 13.95 -2.10
C TYR A 343 -0.50 14.51 -2.87
N GLN A 344 -0.75 15.17 -4.00
CA GLN A 344 0.30 15.77 -4.80
C GLN A 344 -0.12 17.18 -5.22
N THR A 345 0.54 18.17 -4.62
CA THR A 345 0.49 19.56 -5.07
C THR A 345 1.48 19.78 -6.21
N GLU A 346 1.35 20.90 -6.92
CA GLU A 346 2.32 21.31 -7.95
C GLU A 346 3.75 21.27 -7.41
N GLU A 347 4.00 21.91 -6.26
CA GLU A 347 5.33 21.97 -5.65
C GLU A 347 5.88 20.57 -5.36
N SER A 348 5.04 19.66 -4.87
CA SER A 348 5.45 18.28 -4.59
C SER A 348 5.86 17.54 -5.86
N MET A 349 5.04 17.63 -6.91
CA MET A 349 5.31 16.96 -8.19
C MET A 349 6.55 17.52 -8.86
N TYR A 350 6.68 18.85 -8.93
CA TYR A 350 7.85 19.49 -9.52
C TYR A 350 9.14 19.13 -8.78
N ASN A 351 9.12 19.15 -7.45
CA ASN A 351 10.28 18.77 -6.63
C ASN A 351 10.66 17.29 -6.79
N ALA A 352 9.66 16.41 -6.86
CA ALA A 352 9.90 14.98 -7.03
C ALA A 352 10.55 14.70 -8.39
N VAL A 353 9.98 15.25 -9.46
CA VAL A 353 10.46 15.04 -10.81
C VAL A 353 11.85 15.66 -11.00
N ARG A 354 12.13 16.85 -10.45
CA ARG A 354 13.46 17.47 -10.53
C ARG A 354 14.54 16.68 -9.79
N ARG A 355 14.19 15.99 -8.70
CA ARG A 355 15.13 15.18 -7.90
C ARG A 355 15.39 13.81 -8.50
N PHE A 356 14.34 13.17 -9.00
CA PHE A 356 14.39 11.77 -9.45
C PHE A 356 14.40 11.63 -10.98
N GLY A 357 14.18 12.71 -11.72
CA GLY A 357 14.07 12.77 -13.18
C GLY A 357 12.76 12.19 -13.71
N LYS A 358 12.44 10.96 -13.29
CA LYS A 358 11.26 10.21 -13.68
C LYS A 358 10.59 9.59 -12.46
N VAL A 359 9.34 9.95 -12.21
CA VAL A 359 8.52 9.47 -11.09
C VAL A 359 7.35 8.67 -11.64
N ASN A 360 6.95 7.60 -10.95
CA ASN A 360 5.80 6.80 -11.34
C ASN A 360 4.74 6.91 -10.24
N TYR A 361 3.59 7.48 -10.56
CA TYR A 361 2.42 7.53 -9.68
C TYR A 361 1.52 6.34 -9.94
N GLU A 362 1.07 5.68 -8.88
CA GLU A 362 0.07 4.63 -8.98
C GLU A 362 -1.31 5.28 -9.18
N THR A 363 -2.18 4.70 -10.00
CA THR A 363 -3.57 5.18 -10.13
C THR A 363 -4.51 4.29 -9.33
N LEU A 364 -5.76 4.73 -9.12
CA LEU A 364 -6.76 3.94 -8.38
C LEU A 364 -7.01 2.55 -8.99
N ARG A 365 -6.67 2.32 -10.26
CA ARG A 365 -6.86 1.04 -10.95
C ARG A 365 -5.53 0.35 -11.26
N VAL A 366 -5.09 -0.51 -10.34
CA VAL A 366 -3.94 -1.43 -10.51
C VAL A 366 -4.15 -2.32 -11.75
N PRO A 367 -3.15 -2.52 -12.63
CA PRO A 367 -1.71 -2.25 -12.48
C PRO A 367 -1.21 -0.96 -13.16
N HIS A 368 -2.09 -0.04 -13.53
CA HIS A 368 -1.70 1.11 -14.34
C HIS A 368 -0.94 2.17 -13.51
N LYS A 369 0.10 2.75 -14.10
CA LYS A 369 0.92 3.79 -13.46
C LYS A 369 1.07 4.97 -14.41
N VAL A 370 0.91 6.17 -13.88
CA VAL A 370 1.14 7.43 -14.62
C VAL A 370 2.58 7.86 -14.37
N VAL A 371 3.35 7.93 -15.44
CA VAL A 371 4.74 8.41 -15.40
C VAL A 371 4.74 9.93 -15.43
N ALA A 372 5.52 10.58 -14.57
CA ALA A 372 5.77 12.02 -14.57
C ALA A 372 7.26 12.32 -14.83
N GLN A 373 7.53 13.27 -15.73
CA GLN A 373 8.86 13.70 -16.16
C GLN A 373 8.93 15.23 -16.31
N GLU A 374 10.13 15.80 -16.16
CA GLU A 374 10.33 17.24 -16.31
C GLU A 374 10.47 17.53 -17.80
N ALA A 375 9.61 18.39 -18.33
CA ALA A 375 9.66 18.84 -19.71
C ALA A 375 9.28 20.31 -19.79
N ASP A 376 10.08 21.10 -20.51
CA ASP A 376 9.76 22.50 -20.83
C ASP A 376 9.48 23.41 -19.61
N GLY A 377 10.05 23.08 -18.44
CA GLY A 377 9.88 23.84 -17.19
C GLY A 377 8.60 23.50 -16.42
N SER A 378 7.83 22.51 -16.86
CA SER A 378 6.66 21.99 -16.15
C SER A 378 6.71 20.46 -16.00
N VAL A 379 5.71 19.89 -15.34
CA VAL A 379 5.57 18.44 -15.16
C VAL A 379 4.76 17.87 -16.32
N ARG A 380 5.33 16.89 -17.02
CA ARG A 380 4.67 16.15 -18.09
C ARG A 380 4.30 14.76 -17.60
N PHE A 381 3.04 14.41 -17.73
CA PHE A 381 2.46 13.12 -17.39
C PHE A 381 2.28 12.23 -18.64
N GLY A 382 2.37 10.91 -18.43
CA GLY A 382 2.15 9.90 -19.45
C GLY A 382 3.42 9.46 -20.19
N SER A 383 3.26 8.49 -21.08
CA SER A 383 4.32 7.95 -21.93
C SER A 383 3.79 7.60 -23.30
N GLY A 384 4.53 7.92 -24.37
CA GLY A 384 4.11 7.64 -25.75
C GLY A 384 3.29 8.78 -26.37
N ASP A 385 2.20 8.44 -27.06
CA ASP A 385 1.38 9.40 -27.83
C ASP A 385 0.32 10.12 -26.98
N GLY A 386 0.03 9.62 -25.77
CA GLY A 386 -0.93 10.20 -24.82
C GLY A 386 -0.23 10.88 -23.64
N THR A 387 0.51 11.97 -23.89
CA THR A 387 1.14 12.76 -22.82
C THR A 387 0.39 14.06 -22.58
N ALA A 388 0.35 14.48 -21.32
CA ALA A 388 -0.29 15.72 -20.90
C ALA A 388 0.66 16.55 -20.04
N TYR A 389 0.72 17.85 -20.27
CA TYR A 389 1.43 18.80 -19.44
C TYR A 389 0.52 19.30 -18.32
N LEU A 390 1.12 19.55 -17.15
CA LEU A 390 0.48 20.33 -16.10
C LEU A 390 0.27 21.76 -16.60
N PHE A 391 -0.98 22.18 -16.70
CA PHE A 391 -1.37 23.48 -17.23
C PHE A 391 -1.85 24.41 -16.13
N ASP A 392 -2.90 24.01 -15.41
CA ASP A 392 -3.47 24.76 -14.30
C ASP A 392 -3.19 24.05 -12.96
N PRO A 393 -2.15 24.46 -12.21
CA PRO A 393 -1.84 23.85 -10.94
C PRO A 393 -2.84 24.24 -9.84
N ASP A 394 -3.05 23.31 -8.90
CA ASP A 394 -3.74 23.52 -7.63
C ASP A 394 -5.12 24.21 -7.75
N ILE A 395 -5.93 23.82 -8.76
CA ILE A 395 -7.29 24.36 -9.01
C ILE A 395 -8.17 24.24 -7.76
N TYR A 396 -8.04 23.12 -7.05
CA TYR A 396 -8.72 22.87 -5.78
C TYR A 396 -7.77 22.13 -4.85
N THR A 397 -7.58 22.66 -3.65
CA THR A 397 -6.76 22.04 -2.61
C THR A 397 -7.47 22.16 -1.26
N ASP A 398 -7.76 21.01 -0.64
CA ASP A 398 -8.43 20.96 0.66
C ASP A 398 -7.68 20.07 1.67
N GLY A 399 -6.41 19.76 1.38
CA GLY A 399 -5.58 18.88 2.21
C GLY A 399 -5.90 17.38 2.09
N ARG A 400 -7.05 17.01 1.52
CA ARG A 400 -7.40 15.62 1.17
C ARG A 400 -7.65 15.38 -0.30
N ILE A 401 -8.11 16.40 -1.02
CA ILE A 401 -8.27 16.35 -2.46
C ILE A 401 -7.40 17.48 -3.02
N SER A 402 -6.59 17.14 -4.01
CA SER A 402 -5.89 18.11 -4.84
C SER A 402 -6.29 17.90 -6.29
N VAL A 403 -6.57 18.99 -7.01
CA VAL A 403 -7.00 18.94 -8.42
C VAL A 403 -6.01 19.71 -9.26
N GLN A 404 -5.50 19.05 -10.29
CA GLN A 404 -4.44 19.51 -11.16
C GLN A 404 -4.94 19.49 -12.59
N GLY A 405 -4.98 20.64 -13.25
CA GLY A 405 -5.40 20.77 -14.64
C GLY A 405 -4.32 20.31 -15.61
N VAL A 406 -4.67 19.45 -16.55
CA VAL A 406 -3.77 18.93 -17.59
C VAL A 406 -4.32 19.20 -18.99
N ASP A 407 -3.44 19.45 -19.95
CA ASP A 407 -3.80 19.83 -21.33
C ASP A 407 -4.09 18.65 -22.28
N GLY A 408 -4.13 17.43 -21.74
CA GLY A 408 -4.24 16.18 -22.49
C GLY A 408 -4.92 15.09 -21.67
N VAL A 409 -5.59 14.16 -22.37
CA VAL A 409 -6.21 12.99 -21.76
C VAL A 409 -5.17 11.87 -21.66
N LEU A 410 -4.99 11.34 -20.46
CA LEU A 410 -4.07 10.27 -20.18
C LEU A 410 -4.74 8.91 -20.47
N PHE A 411 -4.00 8.03 -21.14
CA PHE A 411 -4.44 6.66 -21.40
C PHE A 411 -3.52 5.66 -20.72
N PRO A 412 -4.07 4.55 -20.19
CA PRO A 412 -3.25 3.44 -19.79
C PRO A 412 -2.45 2.98 -20.99
N ALA A 413 -1.15 2.71 -20.81
CA ALA A 413 -0.39 2.04 -21.84
C ALA A 413 -1.00 0.64 -22.02
N GLU A 414 -1.82 0.46 -23.07
CA GLU A 414 -2.20 -0.88 -23.51
C GLU A 414 -0.91 -1.67 -23.68
N GLU A 415 -0.88 -2.91 -23.17
CA GLU A 415 0.20 -3.84 -23.46
C GLU A 415 0.41 -3.82 -24.96
N MET A 416 1.53 -3.24 -25.40
CA MET A 416 1.93 -3.27 -26.79
C MET A 416 2.06 -4.74 -27.17
N LYS A 417 0.99 -5.32 -27.74
CA LYS A 417 1.18 -6.31 -28.79
C LYS A 417 2.10 -5.63 -29.80
N PRO A 418 3.25 -6.22 -30.14
CA PRO A 418 4.21 -5.56 -30.99
C PRO A 418 3.54 -5.31 -32.33
N VAL A 419 3.18 -4.04 -32.58
CA VAL A 419 2.82 -3.58 -33.91
C VAL A 419 4.10 -3.66 -34.71
N GLU A 420 4.17 -4.64 -35.60
CA GLU A 420 5.20 -4.77 -36.61
C GLU A 420 5.32 -3.42 -37.34
N LYS A 421 6.39 -2.68 -37.04
CA LYS A 421 6.77 -1.52 -37.83
C LYS A 421 7.13 -2.05 -39.21
N GLU A 422 6.27 -1.81 -40.19
CA GLU A 422 6.62 -1.89 -41.61
C GLU A 422 7.81 -0.95 -41.87
N VAL A 423 9.01 -1.53 -41.89
CA VAL A 423 10.22 -0.83 -42.33
C VAL A 423 10.14 -0.70 -43.84
N LYS A 424 9.77 0.48 -44.33
CA LYS A 424 10.05 0.90 -45.71
C LYS A 424 11.57 0.97 -45.87
N VAL A 425 12.14 -0.08 -46.46
CA VAL A 425 13.59 -0.17 -46.73
C VAL A 425 13.98 0.88 -47.77
N ALA A 426 14.75 1.87 -47.31
CA ALA A 426 15.44 2.82 -48.17
C ALA A 426 16.52 2.09 -49.00
N LYS A 427 16.52 2.34 -50.30
CA LYS A 427 17.53 1.85 -51.27
C LYS A 427 18.93 2.28 -50.84
N VAL A 428 19.78 1.32 -50.49
CA VAL A 428 21.24 1.51 -50.47
C VAL A 428 21.85 0.74 -51.64
N VAL A 429 22.27 1.51 -52.64
CA VAL A 429 23.16 1.08 -53.72
C VAL A 429 24.57 1.00 -53.15
N THR A 430 25.24 -0.16 -53.21
CA THR A 430 26.70 -0.22 -53.41
C THR A 430 27.18 -1.61 -53.88
N LYS A 431 27.69 -1.60 -55.12
CA LYS A 431 28.80 -2.36 -55.74
C LYS A 431 28.99 -3.86 -55.42
N THR A 432 28.85 -4.61 -56.52
CA THR A 432 29.27 -5.98 -56.80
C THR A 432 30.77 -6.23 -56.63
N ARG A 433 31.12 -7.43 -56.08
CA ARG A 433 32.34 -8.17 -56.44
C ARG A 433 32.06 -9.66 -56.57
N ARG A 434 32.40 -10.15 -57.77
CA ARG A 434 32.36 -11.53 -58.28
C ARG A 434 33.18 -12.52 -57.44
N GLY A 435 32.64 -13.73 -57.28
CA GLY A 435 33.43 -14.97 -57.40
C GLY A 435 33.22 -16.04 -56.34
N LYS A 436 32.32 -17.01 -56.60
CA LYS A 436 32.60 -18.45 -56.80
C LYS A 436 31.37 -19.31 -56.48
N LEU A 437 30.70 -19.74 -57.55
CA LEU A 437 29.85 -20.92 -57.64
C LEU A 437 30.72 -22.17 -57.52
N LEU A 438 30.44 -23.06 -56.56
CA LEU A 438 30.51 -24.52 -56.73
C LEU A 438 29.98 -25.22 -55.46
N ALA A 439 29.44 -26.42 -55.64
CA ALA A 439 29.00 -27.37 -54.61
C ALA A 439 27.55 -27.25 -54.09
N VAL A 440 26.59 -27.21 -55.02
CA VAL A 440 25.34 -27.98 -54.87
C VAL A 440 25.44 -29.17 -55.82
N ALA A 441 25.96 -30.29 -55.32
CA ALA A 441 25.78 -31.64 -55.86
C ALA A 441 26.43 -32.63 -54.89
N CYS A 442 25.74 -33.74 -54.58
CA CYS A 442 26.20 -34.86 -53.75
C CYS A 442 26.20 -34.68 -52.22
N LYS A 443 25.02 -34.62 -51.61
CA LYS A 443 24.79 -35.30 -50.31
C LYS A 443 23.34 -35.73 -50.11
N MET A 444 22.82 -36.44 -51.11
CA MET A 444 21.61 -37.27 -51.01
C MET A 444 21.87 -38.58 -51.75
N LEU A 445 22.80 -39.39 -51.22
CA LEU A 445 23.00 -40.81 -51.56
C LEU A 445 24.18 -41.34 -50.74
N GLY A 446 23.88 -42.17 -49.74
CA GLY A 446 24.88 -42.76 -48.85
C GLY A 446 24.26 -43.44 -47.63
N ALA A 447 23.09 -44.05 -47.81
CA ALA A 447 22.72 -45.22 -47.02
C ALA A 447 23.62 -46.37 -47.46
N LEU A 448 23.95 -47.28 -46.54
CA LEU A 448 24.92 -48.38 -46.65
C LEU A 448 26.36 -47.86 -46.48
N GLY A 449 26.96 -47.88 -45.29
CA GLY A 449 27.14 -49.04 -44.44
C GLY A 449 28.51 -49.63 -44.76
N GLN A 450 29.45 -49.57 -43.82
CA GLN A 450 30.52 -50.55 -43.63
C GLN A 450 31.41 -50.17 -42.45
N ASP A 451 31.08 -50.78 -41.31
CA ASP A 451 32.11 -51.29 -40.41
C ASP A 451 32.93 -52.37 -41.11
N SER A 452 34.19 -52.46 -40.69
CA SER A 452 35.03 -53.66 -40.71
C SER A 452 36.15 -53.75 -41.76
N ARG A 453 37.33 -53.34 -41.29
CA ARG A 453 38.54 -54.18 -41.11
C ARG A 453 39.42 -54.57 -42.32
N PHE A 454 40.70 -54.61 -41.96
CA PHE A 454 41.86 -55.34 -42.51
C PHE A 454 42.61 -54.75 -43.71
N SER A 455 43.67 -54.00 -43.35
CA SER A 455 45.07 -54.21 -43.75
C SER A 455 45.37 -55.13 -44.95
N SER A 456 46.19 -54.63 -45.88
CA SER A 456 47.58 -55.10 -45.99
C SER A 456 48.43 -54.08 -46.76
N CYS A 457 49.71 -54.06 -46.41
CA CYS A 457 50.75 -53.20 -46.93
C CYS A 457 51.23 -53.68 -48.30
N HIS A 458 51.91 -52.78 -49.01
CA HIS A 458 53.30 -53.04 -49.34
C HIS A 458 54.18 -51.89 -48.84
#